data_AF-A0A2N2HIN2-F1
#
_entry.id   AF-A0A2N2HIN2-F1
#
_cell.length_a   1.000
_cell.length_b   1.000
_cell.length_c   1.000
_cell.angle_alpha   90.00
_cell.angle_beta   90.00
_cell.angle_gamma   90.00
#
_symmetry.space_group_name_H-M   'P 1'
#
loop_
_entity.id
_entity.type
_entity.pdbx_description
1 polymer ?
#
loop_
_entity_poly.entity_id
_entity_poly.type
_entity_poly.pdbx_seq_one_letter_code
_entity_poly.pdbx_strand_id
1 'polypeptide(L)'
;MRPASGRIIDFVSLQGNPGTQSAYRGAIRRYLDFVYGPVRKGHHATQEEGHRYEELAEDYFTGGYNHAVDLQRFAASLNAAKTPPKTAQFWLIVAKEFFKFNGVIIDDDLWKMTKRRGPKGRRARTREATFNKDLIQKILPFMPLQVRAVFLTMVSSGTRIGETLDLTMADIHLDEEPVRIEIPGDITKSGDPRTTFISREAAAAIRAWFGVRDEWIRSSANRNKGLLKYHGQEARPRSGEEARLIFPARATTIQASFWGALEKAGLTMEDISCCVGTGYGRNGIPFARAVESEITCHGKAAQWLKPQIRMVIDIGGQDAKAIRIDETGKVVRYAYNDRCASGTGRFLEIMAASMGVDLDAMGDISSQAKNPVSLSNQCVVFAETEIISLINAGRELPDIVNGLHKALSHRVASLARSIELDSEITMTGGVAKNQGMFDALQDALGVKLIRMDTDPQIIGAVGAALLAGQTAAGNG
;
A
#
# COMPACT_ATOMS: atom_id res chain seq x y z
N MET A 1 -7.97 0.14 49.09
CA MET A 1 -7.81 -0.87 48.01
C MET A 1 -9.17 -1.50 47.78
N ARG A 2 -9.76 -1.43 46.58
CA ARG A 2 -11.00 -2.16 46.29
C ARG A 2 -10.67 -3.65 46.18
N PRO A 3 -11.56 -4.56 46.62
CA PRO A 3 -11.36 -6.00 46.41
C PRO A 3 -11.28 -6.31 44.90
N ALA A 4 -10.47 -7.30 44.53
CA ALA A 4 -10.37 -7.78 43.16
C ALA A 4 -11.75 -8.32 42.73
N SER A 5 -12.43 -7.65 41.81
CA SER A 5 -13.72 -8.16 41.31
C SER A 5 -13.53 -9.26 40.27
N GLY A 6 -12.35 -9.35 39.64
CA GLY A 6 -12.09 -10.29 38.55
C GLY A 6 -12.88 -10.01 37.28
N ARG A 7 -13.92 -9.17 37.34
CA ARG A 7 -14.87 -8.96 36.26
C ARG A 7 -14.25 -8.17 35.11
N ILE A 8 -14.25 -8.79 33.94
CA ILE A 8 -13.80 -8.20 32.68
C ILE A 8 -14.70 -7.01 32.37
N ILE A 9 -16.02 -7.15 32.52
CA ILE A 9 -16.97 -6.07 32.21
C ILE A 9 -16.73 -4.79 33.02
N ASP A 10 -16.39 -4.92 34.31
CA ASP A 10 -16.09 -3.79 35.17
C ASP A 10 -14.82 -3.07 34.66
N PHE A 11 -13.77 -3.83 34.33
CA PHE A 11 -12.53 -3.27 33.78
C PHE A 11 -12.71 -2.62 32.40
N VAL A 12 -13.43 -3.27 31.48
CA VAL A 12 -13.64 -2.69 30.16
C VAL A 12 -14.60 -1.50 30.20
N SER A 13 -15.57 -1.46 31.12
CA SER A 13 -16.49 -0.31 31.29
C SER A 13 -15.76 1.00 31.59
N LEU A 14 -14.54 0.92 32.11
CA LEU A 14 -13.67 2.08 32.31
C LEU A 14 -13.30 2.76 30.97
N GLN A 15 -13.31 2.03 29.85
CA GLN A 15 -12.92 2.54 28.54
C GLN A 15 -14.04 3.37 27.88
N GLY A 16 -13.68 4.52 27.32
CA GLY A 16 -14.63 5.55 26.86
C GLY A 16 -15.35 5.31 25.54
N ASN A 17 -15.11 4.21 24.82
CA ASN A 17 -15.88 3.87 23.62
C ASN A 17 -16.03 2.35 23.42
N PRO A 18 -17.13 1.89 22.79
CA PRO A 18 -17.41 0.46 22.58
C PRO A 18 -16.32 -0.30 21.81
N GLY A 19 -15.62 0.37 20.88
CA GLY A 19 -14.53 -0.24 20.11
C GLY A 19 -13.32 -0.58 20.98
N THR A 20 -12.89 0.33 21.83
CA THR A 20 -11.83 0.09 22.82
C THR A 20 -12.25 -0.95 23.85
N GLN A 21 -13.51 -0.91 24.31
CA GLN A 21 -14.07 -1.93 25.19
C GLN A 21 -13.97 -3.32 24.56
N SER A 22 -14.33 -3.45 23.29
CA SER A 22 -14.23 -4.69 22.53
C SER A 22 -12.78 -5.17 22.38
N ALA A 23 -11.85 -4.27 22.04
CA ALA A 23 -10.44 -4.60 21.90
C ALA A 23 -9.79 -5.06 23.22
N TYR A 24 -10.11 -4.39 24.33
CA TYR A 24 -9.61 -4.77 25.65
C TYR A 24 -10.21 -6.10 26.10
N ARG A 25 -11.51 -6.30 25.87
CA ARG A 25 -12.20 -7.57 26.14
C ARG A 25 -11.54 -8.71 25.36
N GLY A 26 -11.25 -8.49 24.07
CA GLY A 26 -10.55 -9.46 23.23
C GLY A 26 -9.16 -9.80 23.73
N ALA A 27 -8.39 -8.82 24.20
CA ALA A 27 -7.06 -9.04 24.76
C ALA A 27 -7.09 -9.85 26.07
N ILE A 28 -8.06 -9.57 26.95
CA ILE A 28 -8.23 -10.32 28.21
C ILE A 28 -8.69 -11.74 27.94
N ARG A 29 -9.66 -11.93 27.03
CA ARG A 29 -10.10 -13.27 26.61
C ARG A 29 -8.96 -14.07 26.00
N ARG A 30 -8.09 -13.43 25.21
CA ARG A 30 -6.88 -14.07 24.66
C ARG A 30 -5.90 -14.50 25.74
N TYR A 31 -5.79 -13.72 26.82
CA TYR A 31 -4.99 -14.10 27.99
C TYR A 31 -5.61 -15.30 28.72
N LEU A 32 -6.93 -15.29 28.94
CA LEU A 32 -7.63 -16.41 29.58
C LEU A 32 -7.62 -17.68 28.72
N ASP A 33 -7.73 -17.55 27.39
CA ASP A 33 -7.55 -18.68 26.45
C ASP A 33 -6.16 -19.32 26.58
N PHE A 34 -5.15 -18.53 26.94
CA PHE A 34 -3.81 -19.03 27.17
C PHE A 34 -3.71 -19.78 28.51
N VAL A 35 -4.39 -19.30 29.56
CA VAL A 35 -4.36 -19.91 30.90
C VAL A 35 -5.21 -21.18 30.97
N TYR A 36 -6.44 -21.14 30.44
CA TYR A 36 -7.45 -22.20 30.60
C TYR A 36 -7.69 -23.02 29.33
N GLY A 37 -7.06 -22.66 28.22
CA GLY A 37 -7.38 -23.20 26.90
C GLY A 37 -8.51 -22.43 26.20
N PRO A 38 -8.71 -22.64 24.88
CA PRO A 38 -9.66 -21.87 24.09
C PRO A 38 -11.10 -22.13 24.55
N VAL A 39 -11.76 -21.09 25.04
CA VAL A 39 -13.17 -21.16 25.47
C VAL A 39 -14.12 -20.91 24.30
N ARG A 40 -13.71 -20.06 23.36
CA ARG A 40 -14.50 -19.73 22.16
C ARG A 40 -14.24 -20.70 21.00
N LYS A 41 -15.32 -21.12 20.33
CA LYS A 41 -15.24 -21.97 19.11
C LYS A 41 -15.17 -21.16 17.80
N GLY A 42 -15.62 -19.90 17.81
CA GLY A 42 -15.66 -19.01 16.64
C GLY A 42 -14.91 -17.69 16.81
N HIS A 43 -15.00 -16.81 15.80
CA HIS A 43 -14.33 -15.49 15.82
C HIS A 43 -14.92 -14.53 16.87
N HIS A 44 -16.24 -14.60 17.09
CA HIS A 44 -16.94 -13.89 18.16
C HIS A 44 -17.37 -14.86 19.25
N ALA A 45 -17.29 -14.42 20.51
CA ALA A 45 -17.85 -15.19 21.62
C ALA A 45 -19.37 -14.97 21.67
N THR A 46 -20.10 -16.07 21.81
CA THR A 46 -21.52 -16.08 22.18
C THR A 46 -21.74 -15.44 23.56
N GLN A 47 -23.00 -15.18 23.91
CA GLN A 47 -23.35 -14.65 25.23
C GLN A 47 -22.93 -15.62 26.36
N GLU A 48 -23.15 -16.91 26.16
CA GLU A 48 -22.75 -17.98 27.10
C GLU A 48 -21.22 -18.07 27.26
N GLU A 49 -20.47 -18.11 26.16
CA GLU A 49 -18.99 -18.06 26.20
C GLU A 49 -18.52 -16.74 26.86
N GLY A 50 -19.26 -15.65 26.66
CA GLY A 50 -19.00 -14.37 27.29
C GLY A 50 -19.10 -14.42 28.81
N HIS A 51 -20.15 -15.04 29.35
CA HIS A 51 -20.30 -15.26 30.79
C HIS A 51 -19.21 -16.18 31.33
N ARG A 52 -18.85 -17.22 30.58
CA ARG A 52 -17.77 -18.14 30.96
C ARG A 52 -16.42 -17.44 31.14
N TYR A 53 -16.10 -16.47 30.29
CA TYR A 53 -14.88 -15.67 30.46
C TYR A 53 -14.90 -14.80 31.72
N GLU A 54 -16.07 -14.31 32.15
CA GLU A 54 -16.18 -13.55 33.42
C GLU A 54 -15.88 -14.47 34.61
N GLU A 55 -16.46 -15.67 34.64
CA GLU A 55 -16.20 -16.68 35.68
C GLU A 55 -14.71 -17.07 35.75
N LEU A 56 -14.08 -17.32 34.60
CA LEU A 56 -12.66 -17.69 34.54
C LEU A 56 -11.74 -16.55 34.98
N ALA A 57 -12.13 -15.30 34.73
CA ALA A 57 -11.36 -14.15 35.19
C ALA A 57 -11.47 -14.00 36.71
N GLU A 58 -12.65 -14.20 37.29
CA GLU A 58 -12.86 -14.20 38.74
C GLU A 58 -12.10 -15.35 39.42
N ASP A 59 -12.18 -16.57 38.88
CA ASP A 59 -11.41 -17.73 39.35
C ASP A 59 -9.90 -17.48 39.26
N TYR A 60 -9.44 -16.81 38.21
CA TYR A 60 -8.01 -16.54 38.03
C TYR A 60 -7.40 -15.63 39.11
N PHE A 61 -8.14 -14.61 39.57
CA PHE A 61 -7.64 -13.70 40.61
C PHE A 61 -7.95 -14.16 42.03
N THR A 62 -8.85 -15.12 42.21
CA THR A 62 -9.21 -15.69 43.52
C THR A 62 -8.52 -17.03 43.78
N GLY A 63 -8.22 -17.79 42.73
CA GLY A 63 -7.37 -18.97 42.76
C GLY A 63 -5.90 -18.57 42.92
N GLY A 64 -5.11 -19.39 43.63
CA GLY A 64 -3.71 -19.11 43.98
C GLY A 64 -2.70 -19.09 42.81
N TYR A 65 -3.05 -18.53 41.66
CA TYR A 65 -2.23 -18.44 40.46
C TYR A 65 -1.01 -17.53 40.67
N ASN A 66 0.09 -17.88 40.00
CA ASN A 66 1.29 -17.05 40.01
C ASN A 66 1.25 -16.06 38.85
N HIS A 67 0.55 -14.96 39.09
CA HIS A 67 0.34 -13.87 38.14
C HIS A 67 1.61 -13.39 37.43
N ALA A 68 2.74 -13.29 38.14
CA ALA A 68 4.01 -12.85 37.57
C ALA A 68 4.56 -13.87 36.55
N VAL A 69 4.53 -15.15 36.91
CA VAL A 69 4.99 -16.24 36.04
C VAL A 69 4.08 -16.40 34.84
N ASP A 70 2.77 -16.33 35.04
CA ASP A 70 1.79 -16.53 33.96
C ASP A 70 1.82 -15.40 32.94
N LEU A 71 2.03 -14.15 33.38
CA LEU A 71 2.24 -13.01 32.47
C LEU A 71 3.52 -13.17 31.62
N GLN A 72 4.60 -13.70 32.21
CA GLN A 72 5.83 -14.00 31.47
C GLN A 72 5.67 -15.16 30.49
N ARG A 73 4.94 -16.21 30.87
CA ARG A 73 4.64 -17.35 30.00
C ARG A 73 3.71 -16.94 28.86
N PHE A 74 2.74 -16.06 29.12
CA PHE A 74 1.92 -15.47 28.08
C PHE A 74 2.77 -14.71 27.07
N ALA A 75 3.70 -13.85 27.53
CA ALA A 75 4.64 -13.16 26.63
C ALA A 75 5.46 -14.13 25.76
N ALA A 76 5.97 -15.21 26.36
CA ALA A 76 6.70 -16.26 25.63
C ALA A 76 5.80 -17.00 24.62
N SER A 77 4.54 -17.27 24.96
CA SER A 77 3.57 -17.92 24.06
C SER A 77 3.26 -17.05 22.84
N LEU A 78 3.17 -15.73 23.01
CA LEU A 78 2.96 -14.79 21.91
C LEU A 78 4.15 -14.77 20.95
N ASN A 79 5.36 -14.89 21.49
CA ASN A 79 6.58 -15.03 20.70
C ASN A 79 6.61 -16.36 19.94
N ALA A 80 6.30 -17.48 20.60
CA ALA A 80 6.23 -18.81 19.99
C ALA A 80 5.18 -18.88 18.86
N ALA A 81 4.02 -18.25 19.06
CA ALA A 81 2.97 -18.13 18.06
C ALA A 81 3.28 -17.13 16.93
N LYS A 82 4.49 -16.54 16.90
CA LYS A 82 4.91 -15.51 15.93
C LYS A 82 3.91 -14.34 15.83
N THR A 83 3.32 -13.97 16.96
CA THR A 83 2.32 -12.88 17.02
C THR A 83 2.97 -11.56 16.59
N PRO A 84 2.32 -10.74 15.75
CA PRO A 84 2.84 -9.44 15.34
C PRO A 84 3.26 -8.55 16.53
N PRO A 85 4.43 -7.88 16.51
CA PRO A 85 4.98 -7.21 17.69
C PRO A 85 4.07 -6.15 18.33
N LYS A 86 3.38 -5.33 17.52
CA LYS A 86 2.46 -4.31 18.05
C LYS A 86 1.20 -4.93 18.68
N THR A 87 0.68 -6.00 18.09
CA THR A 87 -0.47 -6.74 18.61
C THR A 87 -0.11 -7.43 19.92
N ALA A 88 1.05 -8.10 19.97
CA ALA A 88 1.55 -8.72 21.17
C ALA A 88 1.80 -7.69 22.28
N GLN A 89 2.38 -6.53 21.94
CA GLN A 89 2.60 -5.44 22.88
C GLN A 89 1.27 -4.90 23.43
N PHE A 90 0.27 -4.71 22.56
CA PHE A 90 -1.06 -4.28 22.98
C PHE A 90 -1.69 -5.27 23.97
N TRP A 91 -1.70 -6.58 23.65
CA TRP A 91 -2.25 -7.60 24.54
C TRP A 91 -1.52 -7.68 25.88
N LEU A 92 -0.19 -7.58 25.87
CA LEU A 92 0.61 -7.57 27.10
C LEU A 92 0.33 -6.33 27.97
N ILE A 93 0.12 -5.16 27.35
CA ILE A 93 -0.24 -3.94 28.07
C ILE A 93 -1.63 -4.09 28.68
N VAL A 94 -2.62 -4.58 27.93
CA VAL A 94 -3.97 -4.77 28.45
C VAL A 94 -3.98 -5.77 29.60
N ALA A 95 -3.27 -6.90 29.47
CA ALA A 95 -3.14 -7.88 30.55
C ALA A 95 -2.50 -7.26 31.80
N LYS A 96 -1.42 -6.47 31.64
CA LYS A 96 -0.79 -5.74 32.75
C LYS A 96 -1.76 -4.78 33.45
N GLU A 97 -2.54 -4.01 32.70
CA GLU A 97 -3.48 -3.05 33.29
C GLU A 97 -4.66 -3.76 33.97
N PHE A 98 -5.12 -4.89 33.41
CA PHE A 98 -6.14 -5.72 34.04
C PHE A 98 -5.65 -6.35 35.36
N PHE A 99 -4.36 -6.71 35.42
CA PHE A 99 -3.74 -7.23 36.63
C PHE A 99 -3.67 -6.16 37.72
N LYS A 100 -3.25 -4.94 37.37
CA LYS A 100 -3.26 -3.80 38.29
C LYS A 100 -4.67 -3.47 38.79
N PHE A 101 -5.67 -3.52 37.90
CA PHE A 101 -7.07 -3.30 38.27
C PHE A 101 -7.54 -4.28 39.36
N ASN A 102 -7.07 -5.52 39.29
CA ASN A 102 -7.35 -6.57 40.29
C ASN A 102 -6.33 -6.60 41.45
N GLY A 103 -5.55 -5.53 41.66
CA GLY A 103 -4.65 -5.41 42.81
C GLY A 103 -3.33 -6.18 42.70
N VAL A 104 -3.00 -6.74 41.54
CA VAL A 104 -1.71 -7.41 41.29
C VAL A 104 -0.63 -6.37 40.99
N ILE A 105 0.44 -6.39 41.78
CA ILE A 105 1.59 -5.49 41.61
C ILE A 105 2.53 -6.07 40.55
N ILE A 106 2.74 -5.30 39.47
CA ILE A 106 3.73 -5.62 38.42
C ILE A 106 4.79 -4.52 38.46
N ASP A 107 5.90 -4.81 39.14
CA ASP A 107 7.04 -3.90 39.21
C ASP A 107 7.77 -3.76 37.86
N ASP A 108 8.67 -2.79 37.79
CA ASP A 108 9.36 -2.44 36.54
C ASP A 108 10.36 -3.51 36.08
N ASP A 109 10.95 -4.27 36.99
CA ASP A 109 11.94 -5.29 36.65
C ASP A 109 11.26 -6.56 36.14
N LEU A 110 10.17 -6.99 36.78
CA LEU A 110 9.26 -8.00 36.28
C LEU A 110 8.75 -7.62 34.89
N TRP A 111 8.36 -6.35 34.70
CA TRP A 111 7.88 -5.87 33.41
C TRP A 111 8.96 -5.87 32.31
N LYS A 112 10.20 -5.48 32.65
CA LYS A 112 11.35 -5.59 31.72
C LYS A 112 11.61 -7.06 31.34
N MET A 113 11.56 -7.98 32.30
CA MET A 113 11.74 -9.41 32.05
C MET A 113 10.63 -9.98 31.15
N THR A 114 9.37 -9.62 31.41
CA THR A 114 8.21 -10.01 30.58
C THR A 114 8.37 -9.53 29.14
N LYS A 115 8.73 -8.26 28.92
CA LYS A 115 8.96 -7.73 27.56
C LYS A 115 10.10 -8.45 26.82
N ARG A 116 11.15 -8.87 27.53
CA ARG A 116 12.27 -9.62 26.93
C ARG A 116 11.85 -10.99 26.38
N ARG A 117 10.76 -11.58 26.91
CA ARG A 117 10.22 -12.88 26.48
C ARG A 117 9.18 -12.74 25.34
N GLY A 118 8.63 -11.55 25.13
CA GLY A 118 7.73 -11.25 24.02
C GLY A 118 8.45 -11.18 22.66
N PRO A 119 7.70 -11.18 21.55
CA PRO A 119 8.27 -11.14 20.21
C PRO A 119 9.12 -9.89 19.98
N LYS A 120 10.38 -10.11 19.59
CA LYS A 120 11.35 -9.06 19.26
C LYS A 120 11.47 -8.98 17.74
N GLY A 121 11.03 -7.89 17.13
CA GLY A 121 11.12 -7.74 15.69
C GLY A 121 10.58 -6.41 15.18
N ARG A 122 11.16 -5.95 14.06
CA ARG A 122 10.79 -4.76 13.30
C ARG A 122 9.27 -4.72 13.05
N ARG A 123 8.72 -3.49 12.98
CA ARG A 123 7.31 -3.18 12.69
C ARG A 123 6.68 -4.28 11.83
N ALA A 124 5.62 -4.92 12.32
CA ALA A 124 4.72 -5.65 11.44
C ALA A 124 4.35 -4.70 10.29
N ARG A 125 4.79 -5.01 9.07
CA ARG A 125 4.36 -4.30 7.88
C ARG A 125 2.94 -4.78 7.61
N THR A 126 1.97 -3.97 7.99
CA THR A 126 0.62 -4.07 7.47
C THR A 126 0.73 -4.04 5.94
N ARG A 127 0.12 -5.02 5.27
CA ARG A 127 0.01 -5.04 3.82
C ARG A 127 -1.03 -4.01 3.40
N GLU A 128 -0.68 -3.17 2.44
CA GLU A 128 -1.64 -2.35 1.71
C GLU A 128 -1.76 -2.96 0.32
N ALA A 129 -2.95 -3.42 -0.03
CA ALA A 129 -3.29 -3.80 -1.40
C ALA A 129 -3.51 -2.51 -2.21
N THR A 130 -3.07 -2.49 -3.46
CA THR A 130 -3.40 -1.40 -4.39
C THR A 130 -4.87 -1.50 -4.79
N PHE A 131 -5.64 -0.46 -4.50
CA PHE A 131 -7.05 -0.39 -4.86
C PHE A 131 -7.19 -0.10 -6.36
N ASN A 132 -7.96 -0.92 -7.08
CA ASN A 132 -8.34 -0.60 -8.46
C ASN A 132 -9.63 0.26 -8.48
N LYS A 133 -9.90 0.93 -9.60
CA LYS A 133 -11.02 1.87 -9.74
C LYS A 133 -12.37 1.28 -9.29
N ASP A 134 -12.67 0.05 -9.72
CA ASP A 134 -13.90 -0.65 -9.36
C ASP A 134 -14.00 -0.94 -7.86
N LEU A 135 -12.88 -1.34 -7.24
CA LEU A 135 -12.80 -1.58 -5.81
C LEU A 135 -12.98 -0.27 -5.03
N ILE A 136 -12.36 0.83 -5.49
CA ILE A 136 -12.54 2.18 -4.92
C ILE A 136 -14.03 2.58 -4.97
N GLN A 137 -14.68 2.41 -6.12
CA GLN A 137 -16.09 2.74 -6.29
C GLN A 137 -17.01 1.89 -5.40
N LYS A 138 -16.66 0.63 -5.13
CA LYS A 138 -17.42 -0.25 -4.23
C LYS A 138 -17.25 0.13 -2.75
N ILE A 139 -16.09 0.64 -2.33
CA ILE A 139 -15.82 0.93 -0.91
C ILE A 139 -16.23 2.34 -0.49
N LEU A 140 -16.15 3.33 -1.39
CA LEU A 140 -16.42 4.74 -1.09
C LEU A 140 -17.80 5.00 -0.45
N PRO A 141 -18.90 4.33 -0.87
CA PRO A 141 -20.22 4.53 -0.26
C PRO A 141 -20.29 4.12 1.22
N PHE A 142 -19.46 3.17 1.65
CA PHE A 142 -19.48 2.63 3.01
C PHE A 142 -18.52 3.33 3.97
N MET A 143 -17.68 4.25 3.47
CA MET A 143 -16.74 4.98 4.30
C MET A 143 -17.46 6.08 5.11
N PRO A 144 -17.17 6.18 6.43
CA PRO A 144 -17.55 7.35 7.20
C PRO A 144 -17.03 8.62 6.55
N LEU A 145 -17.79 9.71 6.67
CA LEU A 145 -17.57 10.93 5.90
C LEU A 145 -16.14 11.52 6.07
N GLN A 146 -15.61 11.47 7.29
CA GLN A 146 -14.21 11.83 7.60
C GLN A 146 -13.19 10.93 6.89
N VAL A 147 -13.42 9.62 6.93
CA VAL A 147 -12.51 8.59 6.37
C VAL A 147 -12.50 8.69 4.85
N ARG A 148 -13.67 8.92 4.25
CA ARG A 148 -13.83 9.15 2.82
C ARG A 148 -13.07 10.38 2.36
N ALA A 149 -13.17 11.49 3.10
CA ALA A 149 -12.43 12.71 2.80
C ALA A 149 -10.91 12.49 2.89
N VAL A 150 -10.41 11.87 3.97
CA VAL A 150 -8.98 11.52 4.09
C VAL A 150 -8.50 10.62 2.94
N PHE A 151 -9.28 9.59 2.62
CA PHE A 151 -8.94 8.61 1.59
C PHE A 151 -8.86 9.27 0.20
N LEU A 152 -9.88 10.04 -0.18
CA LEU A 152 -9.91 10.73 -1.47
C LEU A 152 -8.84 11.82 -1.56
N THR A 153 -8.54 12.53 -0.47
CA THR A 153 -7.41 13.45 -0.43
C THR A 153 -6.12 12.72 -0.75
N MET A 154 -5.79 11.63 -0.02
CA MET A 154 -4.57 10.86 -0.24
C MET A 154 -4.45 10.30 -1.66
N VAL A 155 -5.52 9.70 -2.17
CA VAL A 155 -5.54 9.11 -3.52
C VAL A 155 -5.33 10.19 -4.57
N SER A 156 -5.89 11.38 -4.36
CA SER A 156 -5.82 12.46 -5.33
C SER A 156 -4.54 13.28 -5.28
N SER A 157 -3.94 13.44 -4.10
CA SER A 157 -2.75 14.28 -3.88
C SER A 157 -1.44 13.48 -3.85
N GLY A 158 -1.53 12.15 -3.73
CA GLY A 158 -0.37 11.28 -3.48
C GLY A 158 0.26 11.49 -2.09
N THR A 159 -0.41 12.20 -1.16
CA THR A 159 0.09 12.39 0.20
C THR A 159 0.08 11.10 1.00
N ARG A 160 1.09 10.92 1.85
CA ARG A 160 1.07 9.84 2.84
C ARG A 160 0.03 10.13 3.90
N ILE A 161 -0.47 9.09 4.57
CA ILE A 161 -1.46 9.26 5.65
C ILE A 161 -0.97 10.17 6.79
N GLY A 162 0.32 10.16 7.11
CA GLY A 162 0.90 11.08 8.10
C GLY A 162 0.80 12.52 7.64
N GLU A 163 1.37 12.82 6.47
CA GLU A 163 1.31 14.13 5.80
C GLU A 163 -0.14 14.64 5.72
N THR A 164 -1.10 13.77 5.34
CA THR A 164 -2.52 14.15 5.20
C THR A 164 -3.19 14.52 6.51
N LEU A 165 -2.87 13.81 7.60
CA LEU A 165 -3.48 14.04 8.91
C LEU A 165 -2.90 15.27 9.63
N ASP A 166 -1.68 15.66 9.26
CA ASP A 166 -1.01 16.84 9.81
C ASP A 166 -1.29 18.13 9.01
N LEU A 167 -2.01 18.04 7.87
CA LEU A 167 -2.48 19.22 7.14
C LEU A 167 -3.44 20.07 7.98
N THR A 168 -3.25 21.38 7.92
CA THR A 168 -4.07 22.39 8.57
C THR A 168 -5.04 23.07 7.61
N MET A 169 -6.01 23.78 8.15
CA MET A 169 -6.98 24.55 7.35
C MET A 169 -6.30 25.63 6.50
N ALA A 170 -5.10 26.09 6.85
CA ALA A 170 -4.35 27.08 6.07
C ALA A 170 -3.66 26.47 4.85
N ASP A 171 -3.47 25.14 4.84
CA ASP A 171 -2.72 24.41 3.82
C ASP A 171 -3.58 24.02 2.62
N ILE A 172 -4.89 24.33 2.63
CA ILE A 172 -5.83 23.97 1.56
C ILE A 172 -6.61 25.19 1.03
N HIS A 173 -6.61 25.34 -0.29
CA HIS A 173 -7.26 26.45 -1.00
C HIS A 173 -8.48 25.94 -1.78
N LEU A 174 -9.59 25.73 -1.07
CA LEU A 174 -10.84 25.17 -1.61
C LEU A 174 -11.57 26.10 -2.59
N ASP A 175 -11.17 27.35 -2.68
CA ASP A 175 -11.65 28.39 -3.57
C ASP A 175 -10.92 28.41 -4.93
N GLU A 176 -9.79 27.69 -5.06
CA GLU A 176 -9.03 27.55 -6.31
C GLU A 176 -9.52 26.36 -7.16
N GLU A 177 -9.32 26.43 -8.49
CA GLU A 177 -9.59 25.32 -9.42
C GLU A 177 -8.38 25.14 -10.37
N PRO A 178 -7.64 24.01 -10.29
CA PRO A 178 -7.86 22.89 -9.37
C PRO A 178 -7.53 23.25 -7.92
N VAL A 179 -8.25 22.64 -6.98
CA VAL A 179 -8.04 22.88 -5.53
C VAL A 179 -6.60 22.52 -5.17
N ARG A 180 -5.89 23.49 -4.62
CA ARG A 180 -4.49 23.41 -4.26
C ARG A 180 -4.30 23.03 -2.79
N ILE A 181 -3.31 22.18 -2.51
CA ILE A 181 -2.83 21.86 -1.18
C ILE A 181 -1.33 22.18 -1.12
N GLU A 182 -0.93 22.98 -0.14
CA GLU A 182 0.46 23.17 0.24
C GLU A 182 0.83 22.12 1.30
N ILE A 183 1.95 21.43 1.13
CA ILE A 183 2.46 20.46 2.10
C ILE A 183 3.72 21.06 2.72
N PRO A 184 3.66 21.54 3.97
CA PRO A 184 4.80 22.08 4.68
C PRO A 184 5.95 21.07 4.81
N GLY A 185 7.19 21.53 4.75
CA GLY A 185 8.37 20.67 4.77
C GLY A 185 8.56 19.91 6.09
N ASP A 186 8.11 20.48 7.21
CA ASP A 186 8.19 19.90 8.55
C ASP A 186 7.32 18.66 8.74
N ILE A 187 6.26 18.50 7.93
CA ILE A 187 5.41 17.30 7.93
C ILE A 187 5.81 16.28 6.84
N THR A 188 6.72 16.63 5.93
CA THR A 188 7.24 15.68 4.93
C THR A 188 8.40 14.86 5.45
N LYS A 189 8.58 13.66 4.89
CA LYS A 189 9.72 12.79 5.24
C LYS A 189 11.06 13.35 4.74
N SER A 190 11.06 14.14 3.67
CA SER A 190 12.30 14.70 3.09
C SER A 190 12.71 16.02 3.74
N GLY A 191 11.79 16.71 4.43
CA GLY A 191 12.01 18.06 4.94
C GLY A 191 11.68 19.15 3.94
N ASP A 192 11.38 18.79 2.68
CA ASP A 192 11.10 19.73 1.61
C ASP A 192 9.60 20.02 1.50
N PRO A 193 9.21 21.31 1.36
CA PRO A 193 7.82 21.67 1.08
C PRO A 193 7.46 21.33 -0.37
N ARG A 194 6.19 21.04 -0.62
CA ARG A 194 5.69 20.83 -1.99
C ARG A 194 4.22 21.19 -2.13
N THR A 195 3.82 21.55 -3.35
CA THR A 195 2.42 21.82 -3.70
C THR A 195 1.85 20.63 -4.46
N THR A 196 0.59 20.31 -4.19
CA THR A 196 -0.18 19.30 -4.93
C THR A 196 -1.59 19.80 -5.16
N PHE A 197 -2.31 19.14 -6.06
CA PHE A 197 -3.70 19.43 -6.34
C PHE A 197 -4.58 18.24 -6.00
N ILE A 198 -5.86 18.48 -5.77
CA ILE A 198 -6.86 17.43 -5.56
C ILE A 198 -8.01 17.54 -6.56
N SER A 199 -8.60 16.40 -6.86
CA SER A 199 -9.73 16.25 -7.77
C SER A 199 -10.98 16.93 -7.19
N ARG A 200 -11.93 17.25 -8.09
CA ARG A 200 -13.24 17.78 -7.70
C ARG A 200 -13.98 16.87 -6.73
N GLU A 201 -13.83 15.55 -6.86
CA GLU A 201 -14.43 14.56 -5.96
C GLU A 201 -13.84 14.65 -4.55
N ALA A 202 -12.51 14.71 -4.44
CA ALA A 202 -11.83 14.89 -3.17
C ALA A 202 -12.20 16.24 -2.52
N ALA A 203 -12.23 17.32 -3.31
CA ALA A 203 -12.67 18.64 -2.84
C ALA A 203 -14.11 18.63 -2.32
N ALA A 204 -15.04 17.96 -3.01
CA ALA A 204 -16.42 17.80 -2.56
C ALA A 204 -16.51 17.02 -1.23
N ALA A 205 -15.71 15.95 -1.08
CA ALA A 205 -15.66 15.17 0.16
C ALA A 205 -15.13 16.00 1.34
N ILE A 206 -14.11 16.84 1.13
CA ILE A 206 -13.59 17.75 2.15
C ILE A 206 -14.64 18.80 2.54
N ARG A 207 -15.33 19.43 1.56
CA ARG A 207 -16.40 20.40 1.84
C ARG A 207 -17.53 19.77 2.68
N ALA A 208 -17.94 18.55 2.32
CA ALA A 208 -18.93 17.80 3.11
C ALA A 208 -18.42 17.52 4.53
N TRP A 209 -17.12 17.22 4.69
CA TRP A 209 -16.51 17.00 6.00
C TRP A 209 -16.50 18.26 6.85
N PHE A 210 -16.17 19.42 6.27
CA PHE A 210 -16.18 20.70 6.97
C PHE A 210 -17.55 21.05 7.54
N GLY A 211 -18.64 20.67 6.85
CA GLY A 211 -20.00 20.90 7.34
C GLY A 211 -20.32 20.23 8.69
N VAL A 212 -19.63 19.15 9.06
CA VAL A 212 -19.87 18.37 10.30
C VAL A 212 -18.66 18.30 11.24
N ARG A 213 -17.50 18.82 10.81
CA ARG A 213 -16.21 18.69 11.49
C ARG A 213 -16.22 19.27 12.90
N ASP A 214 -16.76 20.48 13.08
CA ASP A 214 -16.69 21.18 14.37
C ASP A 214 -17.58 20.51 15.43
N GLU A 215 -18.76 20.03 15.03
CA GLU A 215 -19.61 19.20 15.89
C GLU A 215 -18.92 17.87 16.24
N TRP A 216 -18.26 17.25 15.26
CA TRP A 216 -17.46 16.07 15.49
C TRP A 216 -16.31 16.33 16.48
N ILE A 217 -15.59 17.45 16.40
CA ILE A 217 -14.51 17.79 17.34
C ILE A 217 -15.07 17.98 18.76
N ARG A 218 -16.17 18.72 18.89
CA ARG A 218 -16.85 18.96 20.19
C ARG A 218 -17.29 17.66 20.86
N SER A 219 -17.93 16.76 20.11
CA SER A 219 -18.34 15.45 20.60
C SER A 219 -17.14 14.52 20.87
N SER A 220 -16.02 14.70 20.17
CA SER A 220 -14.82 13.86 20.30
C SER A 220 -13.88 14.24 21.44
N ALA A 221 -13.88 15.51 21.88
CA ALA A 221 -13.05 15.98 22.99
C ALA A 221 -13.42 15.36 24.36
N ASN A 222 -14.63 14.80 24.49
CA ASN A 222 -15.15 14.28 25.75
C ASN A 222 -15.02 12.75 25.92
N ARG A 223 -14.36 12.06 24.99
CA ARG A 223 -14.40 10.58 24.93
C ARG A 223 -13.77 9.86 26.14
N ASN A 224 -12.84 10.47 26.89
CA ASN A 224 -12.13 9.84 28.02
C ASN A 224 -12.37 10.51 29.39
N LYS A 225 -13.35 11.42 29.50
CA LYS A 225 -13.56 12.26 30.69
C LYS A 225 -13.82 11.45 31.97
N GLY A 226 -14.51 10.32 31.86
CA GLY A 226 -14.81 9.42 32.99
C GLY A 226 -13.59 8.68 33.54
N LEU A 227 -12.71 8.17 32.66
CA LEU A 227 -11.50 7.43 33.05
C LEU A 227 -10.47 8.34 33.72
N LEU A 228 -10.31 9.56 33.21
CA LEU A 228 -9.39 10.55 33.78
C LEU A 228 -9.86 10.96 35.18
N LYS A 229 -11.15 11.23 35.35
CA LYS A 229 -11.77 11.55 36.65
C LYS A 229 -11.58 10.41 37.66
N TYR A 230 -11.65 9.15 37.23
CA TYR A 230 -11.43 7.99 38.10
C TYR A 230 -9.97 7.88 38.61
N HIS A 231 -8.99 8.32 37.82
CA HIS A 231 -7.58 8.36 38.20
C HIS A 231 -7.14 9.67 38.86
N GLY A 232 -8.07 10.56 39.22
CA GLY A 232 -7.75 11.87 39.78
C GLY A 232 -7.05 12.82 38.80
N GLN A 233 -7.21 12.58 37.50
CA GLN A 233 -6.64 13.38 36.42
C GLN A 233 -7.73 14.18 35.71
N GLU A 234 -7.44 15.40 35.30
CA GLU A 234 -8.40 16.18 34.50
C GLU A 234 -8.34 15.78 33.03
N ALA A 235 -9.51 15.80 32.39
CA ALA A 235 -9.60 15.67 30.94
C ALA A 235 -8.87 16.85 30.29
N ARG A 236 -7.70 16.57 29.69
CA ARG A 236 -7.05 17.57 28.84
C ARG A 236 -8.00 17.85 27.67
N PRO A 237 -8.42 19.11 27.44
CA PRO A 237 -9.09 19.47 26.22
C PRO A 237 -8.23 19.00 25.04
N ARG A 238 -8.84 18.63 23.91
CA ARG A 238 -8.06 18.59 22.66
C ARG A 238 -7.42 19.98 22.53
N SER A 239 -6.09 20.02 22.43
CA SER A 239 -5.35 21.28 22.36
C SER A 239 -5.91 22.11 21.21
N GLY A 240 -5.86 23.44 21.32
CA GLY A 240 -6.27 24.34 20.23
C GLY A 240 -5.53 24.06 18.90
N GLU A 241 -4.43 23.32 18.96
CA GLU A 241 -3.64 22.82 17.85
C GLU A 241 -4.39 21.77 17.00
N GLU A 242 -5.10 20.80 17.61
CA GLU A 242 -5.88 19.80 16.85
C GLU A 242 -7.09 20.44 16.12
N ALA A 243 -7.59 21.58 16.61
CA ALA A 243 -8.66 22.33 15.97
C ALA A 243 -8.22 23.01 14.66
N ARG A 244 -6.92 23.11 14.39
CA ARG A 244 -6.38 23.65 13.13
C ARG A 244 -6.27 22.60 12.03
N LEU A 245 -6.28 21.31 12.37
CA LEU A 245 -6.07 20.22 11.41
C LEU A 245 -7.30 20.00 10.52
N ILE A 246 -7.13 19.77 9.22
CA ILE A 246 -8.23 19.36 8.35
C ILE A 246 -8.89 18.09 8.89
N PHE A 247 -8.08 17.13 9.33
CA PHE A 247 -8.52 15.82 9.82
C PHE A 247 -7.99 15.51 11.24
N PRO A 248 -8.69 15.93 12.30
CA PRO A 248 -8.26 15.72 13.69
C PRO A 248 -8.47 14.26 14.17
N ALA A 249 -7.77 13.33 13.54
CA ALA A 249 -7.85 11.89 13.78
C ALA A 249 -6.47 11.24 13.76
N ARG A 250 -6.32 10.11 14.46
CA ARG A 250 -5.08 9.31 14.42
C ARG A 250 -5.13 8.34 13.25
N ALA A 251 -3.97 8.07 12.64
CA ALA A 251 -3.83 7.11 11.55
C ALA A 251 -4.42 5.72 11.87
N THR A 252 -4.27 5.25 13.11
CA THR A 252 -4.84 3.97 13.57
C THR A 252 -6.37 3.95 13.53
N THR A 253 -7.02 5.09 13.80
CA THR A 253 -8.49 5.23 13.77
C THR A 253 -9.02 5.24 12.35
N ILE A 254 -8.30 5.91 11.43
CA ILE A 254 -8.61 5.90 10.00
C ILE A 254 -8.47 4.48 9.44
N GLN A 255 -7.37 3.80 9.75
CA GLN A 255 -7.14 2.42 9.31
C GLN A 255 -8.24 1.47 9.82
N ALA A 256 -8.59 1.51 11.11
CA ALA A 256 -9.65 0.66 11.66
C ALA A 256 -11.02 0.89 10.98
N SER A 257 -11.34 2.15 10.68
CA SER A 257 -12.61 2.52 10.03
C SER A 257 -12.64 2.10 8.56
N PHE A 258 -11.48 2.14 7.90
CA PHE A 258 -11.29 1.65 6.54
C PHE A 258 -11.48 0.13 6.44
N TRP A 259 -10.89 -0.64 7.36
CA TRP A 259 -11.10 -2.09 7.42
C TRP A 259 -12.57 -2.46 7.63
N GLY A 260 -13.29 -1.72 8.48
CA GLY A 260 -14.74 -1.90 8.65
C GLY A 260 -15.57 -1.59 7.39
N ALA A 261 -15.08 -0.73 6.49
CA ALA A 261 -15.72 -0.47 5.20
C ALA A 261 -15.45 -1.60 4.20
N LEU A 262 -14.26 -2.21 4.25
CA LEU A 262 -13.91 -3.38 3.42
C LEU A 262 -14.71 -4.63 3.81
N GLU A 263 -14.89 -4.86 5.10
CA GLU A 263 -15.71 -5.98 5.62
C GLU A 263 -17.17 -5.85 5.16
N LYS A 264 -17.74 -4.64 5.21
CA LYS A 264 -19.08 -4.34 4.69
C LYS A 264 -19.21 -4.52 3.17
N ALA A 265 -18.09 -4.58 2.44
CA ALA A 265 -18.04 -4.80 1.00
C ALA A 265 -17.82 -6.28 0.60
N GLY A 266 -17.64 -7.20 1.55
CA GLY A 266 -17.73 -8.65 1.32
C GLY A 266 -16.49 -9.36 0.73
N LEU A 267 -15.26 -8.96 1.05
CA LEU A 267 -14.03 -9.59 0.51
C LEU A 267 -13.06 -10.06 1.62
N THR A 268 -12.45 -11.25 1.49
CA THR A 268 -11.43 -11.77 2.43
C THR A 268 -10.21 -12.39 1.73
N MET A 269 -9.10 -12.62 2.46
CA MET A 269 -7.87 -13.28 1.96
C MET A 269 -7.98 -14.80 1.87
N GLU A 270 -9.06 -15.39 2.40
CA GLU A 270 -9.26 -16.85 2.46
C GLU A 270 -9.67 -17.43 1.10
N ASP A 271 -10.07 -16.58 0.15
CA ASP A 271 -10.49 -16.95 -1.20
C ASP A 271 -9.32 -17.11 -2.20
N ILE A 272 -8.07 -16.83 -1.80
CA ILE A 272 -6.89 -16.86 -2.68
C ILE A 272 -6.04 -18.09 -2.39
N SER A 273 -6.08 -19.10 -3.27
CA SER A 273 -5.39 -20.39 -3.07
C SER A 273 -3.86 -20.30 -3.08
N CYS A 274 -3.27 -19.39 -3.86
CA CYS A 274 -1.82 -19.20 -3.96
C CYS A 274 -1.47 -17.82 -4.52
N CYS A 275 -0.37 -17.24 -4.07
CA CYS A 275 0.19 -15.99 -4.60
C CYS A 275 1.64 -16.23 -5.02
N VAL A 276 2.02 -15.74 -6.20
CA VAL A 276 3.42 -15.65 -6.63
C VAL A 276 3.80 -14.17 -6.76
N GLY A 277 4.96 -13.81 -6.20
CA GLY A 277 5.48 -12.45 -6.26
C GLY A 277 6.45 -12.28 -7.43
N THR A 278 6.40 -11.16 -8.15
CA THR A 278 7.32 -10.86 -9.25
C THR A 278 7.77 -9.40 -9.25
N GLY A 279 8.59 -9.01 -10.23
CA GLY A 279 9.19 -7.68 -10.35
C GLY A 279 10.47 -7.48 -9.54
N TYR A 280 11.03 -6.26 -9.60
CA TYR A 280 12.20 -5.85 -8.81
C TYR A 280 11.98 -6.05 -7.31
N GLY A 281 10.77 -5.75 -6.83
CA GLY A 281 10.37 -5.87 -5.43
C GLY A 281 9.97 -7.27 -4.97
N ARG A 282 10.09 -8.31 -5.80
CA ARG A 282 9.52 -9.66 -5.53
C ARG A 282 9.89 -10.25 -4.18
N ASN A 283 11.16 -10.10 -3.77
CA ASN A 283 11.67 -10.61 -2.49
C ASN A 283 11.11 -9.84 -1.28
N GLY A 284 10.49 -8.69 -1.52
CA GLY A 284 9.83 -7.86 -0.52
C GLY A 284 8.33 -8.14 -0.38
N ILE A 285 7.77 -9.14 -1.07
CA ILE A 285 6.34 -9.48 -1.08
C ILE A 285 6.05 -10.58 -0.05
N PRO A 286 5.59 -10.26 1.18
CA PRO A 286 5.52 -11.22 2.29
C PRO A 286 4.30 -12.18 2.21
N PHE A 287 3.49 -12.14 1.14
CA PHE A 287 2.43 -13.13 0.86
C PHE A 287 2.80 -14.14 -0.18
N ALA A 288 3.78 -13.81 -1.01
CA ALA A 288 4.16 -14.64 -2.11
C ALA A 288 4.57 -16.00 -1.53
N ARG A 289 3.81 -17.05 -1.86
CA ARG A 289 4.13 -18.43 -1.52
C ARG A 289 5.43 -18.84 -2.22
N ALA A 290 5.62 -18.33 -3.44
CA ALA A 290 6.86 -18.39 -4.19
C ALA A 290 7.10 -17.04 -4.87
N VAL A 291 8.34 -16.75 -5.24
CA VAL A 291 8.70 -15.56 -6.00
C VAL A 291 9.31 -15.98 -7.31
N GLU A 292 9.00 -15.24 -8.37
CA GLU A 292 9.49 -15.55 -9.70
C GLU A 292 9.99 -14.33 -10.43
N SER A 293 10.95 -14.56 -11.33
CA SER A 293 11.54 -13.47 -12.10
C SER A 293 10.49 -12.86 -13.03
N GLU A 294 10.52 -11.54 -13.19
CA GLU A 294 9.61 -10.87 -14.13
C GLU A 294 9.86 -11.31 -15.58
N ILE A 295 11.09 -11.72 -15.89
CA ILE A 295 11.46 -12.31 -17.18
C ILE A 295 10.65 -13.58 -17.43
N THR A 296 10.61 -14.49 -16.45
CA THR A 296 9.80 -15.72 -16.50
C THR A 296 8.33 -15.39 -16.61
N CYS A 297 7.83 -14.47 -15.78
CA CYS A 297 6.42 -14.11 -15.75
C CYS A 297 5.95 -13.49 -17.07
N HIS A 298 6.69 -12.52 -17.62
CA HIS A 298 6.34 -11.89 -18.89
C HIS A 298 6.37 -12.90 -20.05
N GLY A 299 7.41 -13.74 -20.12
CA GLY A 299 7.50 -14.81 -21.10
C GLY A 299 6.32 -15.79 -21.03
N LYS A 300 6.01 -16.25 -19.81
CA LYS A 300 4.92 -17.20 -19.58
C LYS A 300 3.55 -16.62 -19.93
N ALA A 301 3.28 -15.39 -19.53
CA ALA A 301 2.03 -14.70 -19.83
C ALA A 301 1.86 -14.45 -21.32
N ALA A 302 2.93 -14.00 -22.00
CA ALA A 302 2.87 -13.72 -23.42
C ALA A 302 2.54 -14.97 -24.24
N GLN A 303 3.23 -16.09 -23.98
CA GLN A 303 2.92 -17.36 -24.63
C GLN A 303 1.50 -17.86 -24.31
N TRP A 304 1.04 -17.69 -23.07
CA TRP A 304 -0.31 -18.12 -22.69
C TRP A 304 -1.41 -17.30 -23.38
N LEU A 305 -1.23 -15.98 -23.49
CA LEU A 305 -2.18 -15.08 -24.14
C LEU A 305 -2.18 -15.22 -25.67
N LYS A 306 -1.01 -15.44 -26.27
CA LYS A 306 -0.80 -15.58 -27.72
C LYS A 306 0.26 -16.67 -27.97
N PRO A 307 -0.16 -17.93 -28.20
CA PRO A 307 0.73 -19.10 -28.30
C PRO A 307 1.84 -19.01 -29.37
N GLN A 308 1.67 -18.15 -30.38
CA GLN A 308 2.66 -17.92 -31.42
C GLN A 308 3.87 -17.12 -30.95
N ILE A 309 3.79 -16.36 -29.86
CA ILE A 309 4.88 -15.48 -29.43
C ILE A 309 6.13 -16.29 -29.10
N ARG A 310 7.28 -15.81 -29.57
CA ARG A 310 8.63 -16.35 -29.30
C ARG A 310 9.58 -15.33 -28.72
N MET A 311 9.24 -14.05 -28.75
CA MET A 311 10.02 -13.01 -28.08
C MET A 311 9.12 -11.95 -27.42
N VAL A 312 9.51 -11.53 -26.22
CA VAL A 312 8.90 -10.43 -25.48
C VAL A 312 9.92 -9.31 -25.32
N ILE A 313 9.54 -8.10 -25.69
CA ILE A 313 10.29 -6.88 -25.40
C ILE A 313 9.55 -6.12 -24.31
N ASP A 314 10.05 -6.20 -23.08
CA ASP A 314 9.48 -5.53 -21.93
C ASP A 314 10.18 -4.20 -21.67
N ILE A 315 9.46 -3.08 -21.80
CA ILE A 315 10.02 -1.76 -21.52
C ILE A 315 9.28 -1.16 -20.31
N GLY A 316 9.97 -1.20 -19.17
CA GLY A 316 9.52 -0.63 -17.91
C GLY A 316 9.95 0.83 -17.72
N GLY A 317 9.77 1.33 -16.50
CA GLY A 317 10.22 2.68 -16.15
C GLY A 317 11.75 2.80 -16.07
N GLN A 318 12.41 1.78 -15.50
CA GLN A 318 13.83 1.87 -15.15
C GLN A 318 14.75 0.99 -16.00
N ASP A 319 14.19 -0.03 -16.66
CA ASP A 319 14.94 -0.96 -17.48
C ASP A 319 14.14 -1.35 -18.73
N ALA A 320 14.85 -1.98 -19.67
CA ALA A 320 14.27 -2.64 -20.82
C ALA A 320 14.85 -4.05 -20.95
N LYS A 321 14.03 -5.00 -21.40
CA LYS A 321 14.37 -6.42 -21.49
C LYS A 321 13.95 -6.98 -22.84
N ALA A 322 14.80 -7.82 -23.40
CA ALA A 322 14.46 -8.72 -24.49
C ALA A 322 14.48 -10.15 -23.95
N ILE A 323 13.43 -10.92 -24.23
CA ILE A 323 13.20 -12.24 -23.65
C ILE A 323 12.78 -13.17 -24.77
N ARG A 324 13.60 -14.17 -25.10
CA ARG A 324 13.21 -15.28 -25.97
C ARG A 324 12.60 -16.40 -25.15
N ILE A 325 11.54 -16.97 -25.69
CA ILE A 325 10.81 -18.08 -25.07
C ILE A 325 10.60 -19.21 -26.07
N ASP A 326 10.50 -20.43 -25.56
CA ASP A 326 10.08 -21.58 -26.34
C ASP A 326 8.54 -21.66 -26.46
N GLU A 327 8.06 -22.70 -27.13
CA GLU A 327 6.62 -22.93 -27.39
C GLU A 327 5.79 -23.12 -26.10
N THR A 328 6.44 -23.38 -24.97
CA THR A 328 5.80 -23.57 -23.66
C THR A 328 5.85 -22.31 -22.79
N GLY A 329 6.49 -21.24 -23.30
CA GLY A 329 6.69 -19.98 -22.59
C GLY A 329 7.88 -20.01 -21.63
N LYS A 330 8.76 -21.01 -21.72
CA LYS A 330 9.98 -21.10 -20.91
C LYS A 330 11.06 -20.21 -21.55
N VAL A 331 11.78 -19.48 -20.70
CA VAL A 331 12.84 -18.56 -21.13
C VAL A 331 14.02 -19.35 -21.69
N VAL A 332 14.35 -19.09 -22.96
CA VAL A 332 15.51 -19.66 -23.67
C VAL A 332 16.72 -18.76 -23.51
N ARG A 333 16.52 -17.45 -23.70
CA ARG A 333 17.58 -16.44 -23.60
C ARG A 333 16.98 -15.10 -23.24
N TYR A 334 17.71 -14.27 -22.52
CA TYR A 334 17.27 -12.92 -22.21
C TYR A 334 18.47 -11.97 -22.15
N ALA A 335 18.20 -10.69 -22.39
CA ALA A 335 19.12 -9.59 -22.14
C ALA A 335 18.33 -8.41 -21.58
N TYR A 336 18.96 -7.61 -20.74
CA TYR A 336 18.34 -6.42 -20.16
C TYR A 336 19.35 -5.30 -19.99
N ASN A 337 18.85 -4.06 -19.95
CA ASN A 337 19.61 -2.87 -19.61
C ASN A 337 18.98 -2.20 -18.40
N ASP A 338 19.66 -2.22 -17.26
CA ASP A 338 19.24 -1.63 -15.98
C ASP A 338 20.12 -0.45 -15.51
N ARG A 339 21.23 -0.17 -16.20
CA ARG A 339 22.19 0.87 -15.79
C ARG A 339 21.98 2.20 -16.49
N CYS A 340 21.22 2.22 -17.58
CA CYS A 340 21.02 3.40 -18.40
C CYS A 340 19.53 3.63 -18.64
N ALA A 341 19.05 4.80 -18.24
CA ALA A 341 17.66 5.23 -18.49
C ALA A 341 17.35 5.42 -19.98
N SER A 342 18.36 5.50 -20.85
CA SER A 342 18.15 5.48 -22.31
C SER A 342 17.49 4.16 -22.73
N GLY A 343 16.32 4.29 -23.37
CA GLY A 343 15.49 3.17 -23.81
C GLY A 343 14.43 2.72 -22.80
N THR A 344 14.16 3.51 -21.75
CA THR A 344 13.18 3.18 -20.70
C THR A 344 12.13 4.29 -20.54
N GLY A 345 11.06 4.01 -19.79
CA GLY A 345 10.00 4.99 -19.50
C GLY A 345 10.51 6.24 -18.77
N ARG A 346 11.55 6.12 -17.94
CA ARG A 346 12.16 7.27 -17.26
C ARG A 346 12.74 8.30 -18.23
N PHE A 347 13.26 7.86 -19.38
CA PHE A 347 13.69 8.79 -20.42
C PHE A 347 12.48 9.57 -20.95
N LEU A 348 11.39 8.89 -21.28
CA LEU A 348 10.17 9.52 -21.78
C LEU A 348 9.59 10.52 -20.76
N GLU A 349 9.57 10.17 -19.47
CA GLU A 349 9.13 11.08 -18.39
C GLU A 349 9.92 12.40 -18.38
N ILE A 350 11.25 12.32 -18.45
CA ILE A 350 12.11 13.51 -18.40
C ILE A 350 11.91 14.36 -19.65
N MET A 351 11.81 13.72 -20.81
CA MET A 351 11.68 14.44 -22.08
C MET A 351 10.29 15.08 -22.23
N ALA A 352 9.24 14.38 -21.79
CA ALA A 352 7.89 14.93 -21.70
C ALA A 352 7.88 16.23 -20.87
N ALA A 353 8.50 16.18 -19.68
CA ALA A 353 8.63 17.33 -18.81
C ALA A 353 9.43 18.48 -19.46
N SER A 354 10.56 18.19 -20.13
CA SER A 354 11.36 19.22 -20.80
C SER A 354 10.63 19.91 -21.96
N MET A 355 9.70 19.19 -22.61
CA MET A 355 8.89 19.70 -23.71
C MET A 355 7.58 20.35 -23.23
N GLY A 356 7.25 20.25 -21.94
CA GLY A 356 5.99 20.74 -21.38
C GLY A 356 4.77 19.96 -21.87
N VAL A 357 4.92 18.66 -22.14
CA VAL A 357 3.83 17.80 -22.61
C VAL A 357 3.52 16.69 -21.61
N ASP A 358 2.27 16.22 -21.63
CA ASP A 358 1.89 15.04 -20.88
C ASP A 358 2.52 13.78 -21.48
N LEU A 359 3.08 12.91 -20.62
CA LEU A 359 3.70 11.65 -21.02
C LEU A 359 2.74 10.77 -21.85
N ASP A 360 1.48 10.70 -21.43
CA ASP A 360 0.45 9.90 -22.08
C ASP A 360 0.09 10.44 -23.47
N ALA A 361 0.26 11.75 -23.71
CA ALA A 361 -0.02 12.39 -24.99
C ALA A 361 1.11 12.23 -26.02
N MET A 362 2.32 11.82 -25.60
CA MET A 362 3.48 11.72 -26.49
C MET A 362 3.24 10.80 -27.70
N GLY A 363 2.51 9.70 -27.51
CA GLY A 363 2.17 8.78 -28.60
C GLY A 363 1.37 9.50 -29.71
N ASP A 364 0.29 10.15 -29.33
CA ASP A 364 -0.61 10.86 -30.24
C ASP A 364 0.08 12.08 -30.88
N ILE A 365 0.89 12.81 -30.12
CA ILE A 365 1.71 13.91 -30.64
C ILE A 365 2.65 13.39 -31.74
N SER A 366 3.35 12.29 -31.49
CA SER A 366 4.32 11.73 -32.45
C SER A 366 3.71 11.25 -33.76
N SER A 367 2.42 10.90 -33.75
CA SER A 367 1.68 10.44 -34.93
C SER A 367 1.42 11.56 -35.95
N GLN A 368 1.51 12.81 -35.52
CA GLN A 368 1.27 14.00 -36.35
C GLN A 368 2.55 14.49 -37.05
N ALA A 369 3.68 13.81 -36.84
CA ALA A 369 4.97 14.17 -37.41
C ALA A 369 4.93 14.12 -38.95
N LYS A 370 5.55 15.13 -39.58
CA LYS A 370 5.67 15.24 -41.04
C LYS A 370 7.13 15.17 -41.47
N ASN A 371 8.04 15.76 -40.70
CA ASN A 371 9.46 15.82 -40.96
C ASN A 371 10.27 15.45 -39.69
N PRO A 372 10.22 14.19 -39.23
CA PRO A 372 10.84 13.76 -37.98
C PRO A 372 12.30 14.18 -37.86
N VAL A 373 12.68 14.69 -36.68
CA VAL A 373 14.07 15.07 -36.41
C VAL A 373 14.93 13.82 -36.22
N SER A 374 16.23 13.93 -36.52
CA SER A 374 17.21 12.93 -36.10
C SER A 374 17.88 13.42 -34.83
N LEU A 375 17.77 12.67 -33.74
CA LEU A 375 18.51 12.96 -32.52
C LEU A 375 19.89 12.30 -32.56
N SER A 376 20.91 13.08 -32.24
CA SER A 376 22.30 12.63 -32.19
C SER A 376 22.64 12.01 -30.83
N ASN A 377 22.00 12.46 -29.74
CA ASN A 377 22.30 12.01 -28.39
C ASN A 377 21.27 11.02 -27.85
N GLN A 378 21.75 9.86 -27.41
CA GLN A 378 20.93 8.86 -26.72
C GLN A 378 21.03 8.96 -25.18
N CYS A 379 22.00 9.70 -24.65
CA CYS A 379 22.13 9.96 -23.22
C CYS A 379 21.06 10.96 -22.79
N VAL A 380 20.27 10.63 -21.76
CA VAL A 380 19.18 11.47 -21.23
C VAL A 380 19.63 12.92 -21.04
N VAL A 381 20.78 13.12 -20.39
CA VAL A 381 21.30 14.46 -20.04
C VAL A 381 21.57 15.31 -21.29
N PHE A 382 22.15 14.71 -22.33
CA PHE A 382 22.46 15.43 -23.56
C PHE A 382 21.24 15.54 -24.49
N ALA A 383 20.36 14.53 -24.48
CA ALA A 383 19.12 14.55 -25.23
C ALA A 383 18.19 15.67 -24.77
N GLU A 384 18.12 15.96 -23.47
CA GLU A 384 17.34 17.08 -22.93
C GLU A 384 17.81 18.42 -23.53
N THR A 385 19.12 18.65 -23.54
CA THR A 385 19.71 19.89 -24.11
C THR A 385 19.50 19.98 -25.62
N GLU A 386 19.61 18.86 -26.33
CA GLU A 386 19.38 18.78 -27.77
C GLU A 386 17.91 19.09 -28.10
N ILE A 387 16.95 18.56 -27.34
CA ILE A 387 15.52 18.82 -27.51
C ILE A 387 15.20 20.30 -27.29
N ILE A 388 15.72 20.90 -26.22
CA ILE A 388 15.52 22.33 -25.94
C ILE A 388 16.07 23.17 -27.11
N SER A 389 17.22 22.78 -27.65
CA SER A 389 17.83 23.44 -28.81
C SER A 389 16.95 23.33 -30.06
N LEU A 390 16.35 22.16 -30.32
CA LEU A 390 15.43 21.94 -31.44
C LEU A 390 14.15 22.75 -31.31
N ILE A 391 13.60 22.86 -30.10
CA ILE A 391 12.43 23.71 -29.81
C ILE A 391 12.78 25.18 -30.09
N ASN A 392 13.92 25.65 -29.58
CA ASN A 392 14.38 27.03 -29.81
C ASN A 392 14.67 27.33 -31.29
N ALA A 393 15.05 26.32 -32.06
CA ALA A 393 15.21 26.40 -33.52
C ALA A 393 13.88 26.35 -34.29
N GLY A 394 12.74 26.32 -33.60
CA GLY A 394 11.40 26.34 -34.20
C GLY A 394 10.99 25.01 -34.84
N ARG A 395 11.55 23.88 -34.41
CA ARG A 395 11.11 22.56 -34.89
C ARG A 395 9.79 22.17 -34.26
N GLU A 396 8.91 21.61 -35.08
CA GLU A 396 7.59 21.16 -34.67
C GLU A 396 7.69 20.04 -33.63
N LEU A 397 6.92 20.16 -32.56
CA LEU A 397 6.92 19.21 -31.44
C LEU A 397 6.61 17.76 -31.88
N PRO A 398 5.62 17.48 -32.76
CA PRO A 398 5.42 16.14 -33.33
C PRO A 398 6.68 15.52 -33.94
N ASP A 399 7.45 16.31 -34.70
CA ASP A 399 8.67 15.85 -35.37
C ASP A 399 9.78 15.51 -34.37
N ILE A 400 9.87 16.29 -33.28
CA ILE A 400 10.82 16.05 -32.19
C ILE A 400 10.46 14.75 -31.45
N VAL A 401 9.20 14.60 -31.05
CA VAL A 401 8.73 13.42 -30.31
C VAL A 401 8.87 12.14 -31.15
N ASN A 402 8.59 12.20 -32.46
CA ASN A 402 8.82 11.07 -33.36
C ASN A 402 10.30 10.68 -33.47
N GLY A 403 11.18 11.67 -33.64
CA GLY A 403 12.63 11.45 -33.65
C GLY A 403 13.15 10.82 -32.37
N LEU A 404 12.59 11.23 -31.24
CA LEU A 404 12.84 10.66 -29.92
C LEU A 404 12.44 9.20 -29.83
N HIS A 405 11.21 8.86 -30.23
CA HIS A 405 10.74 7.47 -30.22
C HIS A 405 11.63 6.57 -31.08
N LYS A 406 12.07 7.04 -32.25
CA LYS A 406 13.01 6.31 -33.13
C LYS A 406 14.36 6.07 -32.48
N ALA A 407 14.96 7.11 -31.89
CA ALA A 407 16.26 7.01 -31.23
C ALA A 407 16.24 5.98 -30.09
N LEU A 408 15.19 5.98 -29.28
CA LEU A 408 15.01 5.00 -28.20
C LEU A 408 14.75 3.58 -28.73
N SER A 409 13.91 3.46 -29.74
CA SER A 409 13.55 2.18 -30.34
C SER A 409 14.74 1.46 -30.95
N HIS A 410 15.68 2.19 -31.57
CA HIS A 410 16.93 1.60 -32.07
C HIS A 410 17.79 0.99 -30.96
N ARG A 411 17.81 1.60 -29.76
CA ARG A 411 18.55 1.06 -28.62
C ARG A 411 17.93 -0.24 -28.11
N VAL A 412 16.61 -0.27 -28.00
CA VAL A 412 15.87 -1.49 -27.61
C VAL A 412 16.00 -2.57 -28.68
N ALA A 413 15.94 -2.20 -29.96
CA ALA A 413 16.14 -3.14 -31.07
C ALA A 413 17.54 -3.77 -31.06
N SER A 414 18.57 -2.99 -30.72
CA SER A 414 19.94 -3.50 -30.53
C SER A 414 20.01 -4.54 -29.39
N LEU A 415 19.33 -4.26 -28.26
CA LEU A 415 19.21 -5.21 -27.16
C LEU A 415 18.54 -6.51 -27.60
N ALA A 416 17.43 -6.44 -28.36
CA ALA A 416 16.74 -7.61 -28.88
C ALA A 416 17.61 -8.43 -29.84
N ARG A 417 18.33 -7.78 -30.76
CA ARG A 417 19.23 -8.45 -31.72
C ARG A 417 20.41 -9.15 -31.02
N SER A 418 20.82 -8.70 -29.84
CA SER A 418 21.93 -9.31 -29.09
C SER A 418 21.65 -10.74 -28.60
N ILE A 419 20.37 -11.15 -28.57
CA ILE A 419 19.95 -12.48 -28.11
C ILE A 419 19.28 -13.34 -29.18
N GLU A 420 19.54 -13.04 -30.46
CA GLU A 420 18.91 -13.64 -31.66
C GLU A 420 17.47 -13.16 -31.86
N LEU A 421 17.22 -12.39 -32.91
CA LEU A 421 15.90 -11.82 -33.18
C LEU A 421 14.93 -12.89 -33.69
N ASP A 422 13.69 -12.87 -33.19
CA ASP A 422 12.59 -13.73 -33.64
C ASP A 422 11.57 -12.96 -34.49
N SER A 423 10.66 -13.62 -35.20
CA SER A 423 9.61 -12.91 -35.97
C SER A 423 8.34 -12.68 -35.16
N GLU A 424 8.05 -13.56 -34.20
CA GLU A 424 6.82 -13.51 -33.40
C GLU A 424 7.07 -12.74 -32.09
N ILE A 425 7.14 -11.41 -32.20
CA ILE A 425 7.52 -10.51 -31.10
C ILE A 425 6.32 -9.74 -30.56
N THR A 426 6.20 -9.62 -29.24
CA THR A 426 5.31 -8.65 -28.57
C THR A 426 6.10 -7.61 -27.79
N MET A 427 5.49 -6.46 -27.53
CA MET A 427 5.96 -5.46 -26.58
C MET A 427 5.10 -5.46 -25.31
N THR A 428 5.72 -5.39 -24.14
CA THR A 428 5.04 -5.33 -22.82
C THR A 428 5.62 -4.21 -21.96
N GLY A 429 5.05 -4.00 -20.77
CA GLY A 429 5.44 -2.94 -19.85
C GLY A 429 4.66 -1.64 -20.10
N GLY A 430 4.88 -0.64 -19.25
CA GLY A 430 4.15 0.62 -19.30
C GLY A 430 4.37 1.40 -20.59
N VAL A 431 5.59 1.33 -21.16
CA VAL A 431 5.94 2.07 -22.38
C VAL A 431 5.23 1.52 -23.61
N ALA A 432 4.81 0.25 -23.61
CA ALA A 432 4.03 -0.34 -24.69
C ALA A 432 2.65 0.29 -24.89
N LYS A 433 2.19 1.11 -23.94
CA LYS A 433 0.95 1.90 -24.04
C LYS A 433 1.14 3.14 -24.93
N ASN A 434 2.37 3.63 -25.09
CA ASN A 434 2.68 4.72 -25.99
C ASN A 434 2.74 4.17 -27.43
N GLN A 435 1.72 4.51 -28.23
CA GLN A 435 1.59 4.02 -29.60
C GLN A 435 2.79 4.42 -30.48
N GLY A 436 3.33 5.63 -30.32
CA GLY A 436 4.49 6.09 -31.06
C GLY A 436 5.75 5.27 -30.77
N MET A 437 5.96 4.85 -29.52
CA MET A 437 7.04 3.92 -29.17
C MET A 437 6.82 2.53 -29.73
N PHE A 438 5.57 2.03 -29.72
CA PHE A 438 5.23 0.75 -30.30
C PHE A 438 5.56 0.73 -31.80
N ASP A 439 5.12 1.75 -32.54
CA ASP A 439 5.34 1.86 -33.99
C ASP A 439 6.83 2.04 -34.32
N ALA A 440 7.53 2.93 -33.61
CA ALA A 440 8.95 3.13 -33.80
C ALA A 440 9.78 1.86 -33.52
N LEU A 441 9.34 1.02 -32.58
CA LEU A 441 9.98 -0.27 -32.30
C LEU A 441 9.73 -1.30 -33.41
N GLN A 442 8.52 -1.34 -33.99
CA GLN A 442 8.25 -2.17 -35.18
C GLN A 442 9.22 -1.81 -36.32
N ASP A 443 9.34 -0.51 -36.61
CA ASP A 443 10.22 0.00 -37.67
C ASP A 443 11.68 -0.33 -37.38
N ALA A 444 12.14 -0.11 -36.15
CA ALA A 444 13.52 -0.36 -35.76
C ALA A 444 13.91 -1.84 -35.82
N LEU A 445 12.97 -2.75 -35.51
CA LEU A 445 13.18 -4.19 -35.58
C LEU A 445 13.04 -4.73 -37.01
N GLY A 446 12.24 -4.07 -37.86
CA GLY A 446 11.89 -4.55 -39.19
C GLY A 446 10.87 -5.69 -39.17
N VAL A 447 10.07 -5.79 -38.10
CA VAL A 447 9.05 -6.83 -37.92
C VAL A 447 7.76 -6.21 -37.39
N LYS A 448 6.62 -6.80 -37.76
CA LYS A 448 5.33 -6.40 -37.22
C LYS A 448 5.16 -6.97 -35.82
N LEU A 449 5.02 -6.10 -34.82
CA LEU A 449 4.82 -6.52 -33.44
C LEU A 449 3.38 -7.01 -33.25
N ILE A 450 3.23 -8.07 -32.46
CA ILE A 450 1.94 -8.62 -32.06
C ILE A 450 1.44 -7.81 -30.87
N ARG A 451 0.24 -7.26 -31.00
CA ARG A 451 -0.39 -6.48 -29.93
C ARG A 451 -1.10 -7.41 -28.94
N MET A 452 -1.00 -7.08 -27.65
CA MET A 452 -1.75 -7.74 -26.60
C MET A 452 -3.13 -7.12 -26.45
N ASP A 453 -4.15 -7.96 -26.29
CA ASP A 453 -5.51 -7.52 -25.95
C ASP A 453 -5.62 -7.15 -24.46
N THR A 454 -4.70 -7.69 -23.65
CA THR A 454 -4.55 -7.38 -22.22
C THR A 454 -3.64 -6.17 -22.05
N ASP A 455 -3.87 -5.33 -21.02
CA ASP A 455 -3.01 -4.18 -20.73
C ASP A 455 -1.54 -4.65 -20.62
N PRO A 456 -0.63 -4.13 -21.48
CA PRO A 456 0.75 -4.61 -21.54
C PRO A 456 1.52 -4.37 -20.23
N GLN A 457 1.07 -3.44 -19.37
CA GLN A 457 1.70 -3.15 -18.08
C GLN A 457 1.46 -4.24 -17.02
N ILE A 458 0.39 -5.04 -17.15
CA ILE A 458 0.03 -6.06 -16.15
C ILE A 458 0.49 -7.47 -16.54
N ILE A 459 1.16 -7.65 -17.67
CA ILE A 459 1.54 -8.95 -18.22
C ILE A 459 2.40 -9.76 -17.24
N GLY A 460 3.35 -9.13 -16.55
CA GLY A 460 4.12 -9.79 -15.49
C GLY A 460 3.25 -10.31 -14.34
N ALA A 461 2.20 -9.58 -13.95
CA ALA A 461 1.27 -10.02 -12.91
C ALA A 461 0.42 -11.21 -13.38
N VAL A 462 -0.02 -11.22 -14.65
CA VAL A 462 -0.71 -12.36 -15.26
C VAL A 462 0.18 -13.60 -15.24
N GLY A 463 1.47 -13.45 -15.57
CA GLY A 463 2.43 -14.55 -15.54
C GLY A 463 2.61 -15.13 -14.15
N ALA A 464 2.73 -14.26 -13.14
CA ALA A 464 2.79 -14.67 -11.75
C ALA A 464 1.51 -15.42 -11.32
N ALA A 465 0.32 -14.98 -11.76
CA ALA A 465 -0.94 -15.65 -11.47
C ALA A 465 -1.02 -17.06 -12.11
N LEU A 466 -0.53 -17.22 -13.35
CA LEU A 466 -0.46 -18.52 -14.01
C LEU A 466 0.47 -19.49 -13.25
N LEU A 467 1.64 -19.00 -12.82
CA LEU A 467 2.58 -19.78 -12.02
C LEU A 467 2.01 -20.10 -10.62
N ALA A 468 1.22 -19.19 -10.04
CA ALA A 468 0.52 -19.44 -8.78
C ALA A 468 -0.51 -20.56 -8.91
N GLY A 469 -1.25 -20.62 -10.02
CA GLY A 469 -2.17 -21.71 -10.34
C GLY A 469 -1.47 -23.07 -10.46
N GLN A 470 -0.31 -23.11 -11.12
CA GLN A 470 0.52 -24.32 -11.22
C GLN A 470 1.06 -24.77 -9.84
N THR A 471 1.51 -23.81 -9.03
CA THR A 471 1.98 -24.04 -7.66
C THR A 471 0.86 -24.56 -6.76
N ALA A 472 -0.36 -24.05 -6.91
CA ALA A 472 -1.53 -24.49 -6.14
C ALA A 472 -1.96 -25.92 -6.51
N ALA A 473 -1.82 -26.29 -7.78
CA ALA A 473 -2.14 -27.62 -8.31
C ALA A 473 -1.08 -28.69 -7.96
N GLY A 474 0.04 -28.32 -7.32
CA GLY A 474 1.12 -29.25 -6.95
C GLY A 474 2.05 -29.65 -8.10
N ASN A 475 2.02 -28.94 -9.23
CA ASN A 475 2.81 -29.24 -10.43
C ASN A 475 4.06 -28.35 -10.58
N GLY A 476 4.65 -27.91 -9.46
CA GLY A 476 5.82 -27.02 -9.43
C GLY A 476 7.02 -27.64 -8.73
#